data_AF-A0A1G1IXL1-F1
#
_entry.id   AF-A0A1G1IXL1-F1
#
_cell.length_a   1.000
_cell.length_b   1.000
_cell.length_c   1.000
_cell.angle_alpha   90.00
_cell.angle_beta   90.00
_cell.angle_gamma   90.00
#
_symmetry.space_group_name_H-M   'P 1'
#
loop_
_entity.id
_entity.type
_entity.pdbx_description
1 polymer ?
#
loop_
_entity_poly.entity_id
_entity_poly.type
_entity_poly.pdbx_seq_one_letter_code
_entity_poly.pdbx_strand_id
1 'polypeptide(L)'
;IIKFCETIGFDYMGAVIWQKVTTCNTTGGASVMGSFPYPRNGILKLDYEFILIFKKQGITAPVTHEIREKSKMTTEEWNQYFSGHWNFAGEKQGKHLAMFPEELPKRLIKMFTFVGDTVLDPFLGSGTATLAAKNLSRNSVGYEINGNFLPFIKERVGCARSLFSEERAFEISKQEKITANFAEEIQELPYIFKDPIKVDKKIDPKKLQFGSKIDQDSGQREEYFTVKEVVSPELIKLSNGLTVRLLGIKQDVLKNGKATEYLVNKTQGQKVFMKYDQTKYDSENRLLCYLYLKNKTFVNAHLVKEGLVVVDTEMVFKYKEKFLELQNLEYAHNEK
;
A
#
# COMPACT_ATOMS: atom_id res chain seq x y z
N ILE A 1 -1.70 5.37 19.10
CA ILE A 1 -1.00 4.25 19.75
C ILE A 1 -0.52 4.65 21.14
N ILE A 2 0.42 5.60 21.28
CA ILE A 2 0.95 6.05 22.59
C ILE A 2 -0.16 6.30 23.63
N LYS A 3 -1.12 7.19 23.32
CA LYS A 3 -2.28 7.46 24.20
C LYS A 3 -3.08 6.21 24.60
N PHE A 4 -3.29 5.27 23.68
CA PHE A 4 -4.03 4.03 24.00
C PHE A 4 -3.24 3.19 25.00
N CYS A 5 -1.94 3.01 24.79
CA CYS A 5 -1.06 2.23 25.67
C CYS A 5 -0.95 2.87 27.07
N GLU A 6 -0.79 4.20 27.14
CA GLU A 6 -0.73 4.92 28.42
C GLU A 6 -2.05 4.81 29.19
N THR A 7 -3.19 4.92 28.51
CA THR A 7 -4.51 4.84 29.18
C THR A 7 -4.78 3.46 29.78
N ILE A 8 -4.26 2.39 29.18
CA ILE A 8 -4.37 1.02 29.72
C ILE A 8 -3.25 0.67 30.73
N GLY A 9 -2.40 1.64 31.10
CA GLY A 9 -1.42 1.51 32.19
C GLY A 9 0.01 1.12 31.79
N PHE A 10 0.41 1.28 30.53
CA PHE A 10 1.81 1.16 30.13
C PHE A 10 2.56 2.49 30.25
N ASP A 11 3.82 2.43 30.65
CA ASP A 11 4.72 3.59 30.59
C ASP A 11 5.37 3.65 29.21
N TYR A 12 5.28 4.82 28.58
CA TYR A 12 6.02 5.11 27.36
C TYR A 12 7.48 5.43 27.70
N MET A 13 8.40 4.54 27.31
CA MET A 13 9.83 4.66 27.61
C MET A 13 10.58 5.51 26.57
N GLY A 14 9.95 5.76 25.42
CA GLY A 14 10.55 6.46 24.28
C GLY A 14 10.41 5.69 22.98
N ALA A 15 11.11 6.16 21.95
CA ALA A 15 11.12 5.52 20.65
C ALA A 15 12.52 5.48 20.05
N VAL A 16 12.77 4.44 19.26
CA VAL A 16 13.92 4.36 18.38
C VAL A 16 13.49 4.78 16.98
N ILE A 17 14.30 5.62 16.34
CA ILE A 17 14.14 5.99 14.94
C ILE A 17 14.94 5.02 14.09
N TRP A 18 14.25 4.15 13.37
CA TRP A 18 14.88 3.25 12.41
C TRP A 18 14.92 3.91 11.03
N GLN A 19 16.09 4.39 10.63
CA GLN A 19 16.31 4.94 9.30
C GLN A 19 16.59 3.81 8.32
N LYS A 20 15.69 3.65 7.34
CA LYS A 20 15.84 2.66 6.28
C LYS A 20 16.72 3.25 5.21
N VAL A 21 17.89 2.64 4.99
CA VAL A 21 18.76 3.00 3.87
C VAL A 21 18.03 2.67 2.56
N THR A 22 17.27 3.62 2.01
CA THR A 22 16.55 3.43 0.76
C THR A 22 17.54 3.41 -0.39
N THR A 23 17.81 2.23 -0.96
CA THR A 23 18.16 2.18 -2.38
C THR A 23 16.92 2.66 -3.14
N CYS A 24 17.06 3.72 -3.93
CA CYS A 24 15.99 4.43 -4.63
C CYS A 24 15.32 3.61 -5.75
N ASN A 25 14.96 2.35 -5.50
CA ASN A 25 14.16 1.51 -6.39
C ASN A 25 12.99 0.89 -5.62
N THR A 26 12.32 1.68 -4.76
CA THR A 26 10.97 1.32 -4.33
C THR A 26 10.03 1.58 -5.49
N THR A 27 9.30 0.55 -5.91
CA THR A 27 8.21 0.61 -6.91
C THR A 27 7.04 1.53 -6.50
N GLY A 28 7.15 2.23 -5.37
CA GLY A 28 6.27 3.31 -4.91
C GLY A 28 7.02 4.62 -4.65
N GLY A 29 8.05 4.91 -5.46
CA GLY A 29 8.94 6.07 -5.37
C GLY A 29 8.38 7.26 -4.59
N ALA A 30 8.96 7.49 -3.41
CA ALA A 30 8.75 8.73 -2.68
C ALA A 30 9.57 9.83 -3.38
N SER A 31 9.13 10.22 -4.57
CA SER A 31 9.48 11.50 -5.16
C SER A 31 9.05 12.59 -4.19
N VAL A 32 9.91 13.58 -3.93
CA VAL A 32 9.55 14.75 -3.13
C VAL A 32 8.28 15.35 -3.74
N MET A 33 7.16 15.23 -3.02
CA MET A 33 5.87 15.72 -3.49
C MET A 33 5.81 17.21 -3.19
N GLY A 34 5.70 18.03 -4.24
CA GLY A 34 5.74 19.48 -4.15
C GLY A 34 6.03 20.09 -5.50
N SER A 35 5.88 21.39 -5.63
CA SER A 35 6.07 22.09 -6.90
C SER A 35 7.56 22.28 -7.22
N PHE A 36 8.37 21.23 -7.41
CA PHE A 36 9.79 21.43 -7.76
C PHE A 36 9.96 22.28 -9.04
N PRO A 37 10.80 23.34 -9.06
CA PRO A 37 11.72 23.82 -8.02
C PRO A 37 11.15 24.86 -7.03
N TYR A 38 9.87 25.22 -7.14
CA TYR A 38 9.15 26.15 -6.26
C TYR A 38 8.82 25.55 -4.87
N PRO A 39 9.32 26.13 -3.78
CA PRO A 39 9.35 25.47 -2.46
C PRO A 39 8.02 25.45 -1.67
N ARG A 40 6.87 25.86 -2.26
CA ARG A 40 5.61 25.86 -1.49
C ARG A 40 5.06 24.45 -1.31
N ASN A 41 4.75 24.11 -0.06
CA ASN A 41 4.07 22.88 0.35
C ASN A 41 4.84 21.58 -0.02
N GLY A 42 6.17 21.61 -0.01
CA GLY A 42 6.98 20.41 -0.18
C GLY A 42 6.77 19.42 0.97
N ILE A 43 6.45 18.17 0.65
CA ILE A 43 6.31 17.09 1.62
C ILE A 43 7.69 16.45 1.82
N LEU A 44 8.10 16.33 3.08
CA LEU A 44 9.34 15.67 3.45
C LEU A 44 9.28 14.19 3.05
N LYS A 45 10.36 13.70 2.45
CA LYS A 45 10.54 12.27 2.24
C LYS A 45 10.81 11.62 3.60
N LEU A 46 9.85 10.86 4.10
CA LEU A 46 10.02 10.05 5.31
C LEU A 46 10.73 8.75 4.94
N ASP A 47 11.98 8.63 5.36
CA ASP A 47 12.86 7.46 5.13
C ASP A 47 13.06 6.63 6.41
N TYR A 48 12.27 6.88 7.46
CA TYR A 48 12.37 6.23 8.75
C TYR A 48 11.04 5.67 9.25
N GLU A 49 11.12 4.73 10.19
CA GLU A 49 10.01 4.20 10.97
C GLU A 49 10.28 4.33 12.46
N PHE A 50 9.22 4.44 13.25
CA PHE A 50 9.31 4.48 14.71
C PHE A 50 9.15 3.10 15.31
N ILE A 51 10.05 2.75 16.24
CA ILE A 51 9.89 1.63 17.15
C ILE A 51 9.50 2.21 18.51
N LEU A 52 8.23 2.08 18.88
CA LEU A 52 7.72 2.60 20.15
C LEU A 52 7.99 1.58 21.27
N ILE A 53 8.58 2.05 22.38
CA ILE A 53 8.93 1.19 23.53
C ILE A 53 7.98 1.51 24.67
N PHE A 54 7.28 0.48 25.15
CA PHE A 54 6.36 0.55 26.27
C PHE A 54 6.74 -0.47 27.33
N LYS A 55 6.60 -0.10 28.61
CA LYS A 55 6.87 -0.97 29.75
C LYS A 55 5.61 -1.15 30.58
N LYS A 56 5.27 -2.40 30.88
CA LYS A 56 4.24 -2.72 31.87
C LYS A 56 4.82 -2.50 33.28
N GLN A 57 4.10 -1.77 34.12
CA GLN A 57 4.49 -1.63 35.52
C GLN A 57 4.38 -2.96 36.28
N GLY A 58 5.24 -3.14 37.28
CA GLY A 58 5.23 -4.31 38.14
C GLY A 58 6.63 -4.74 38.58
N ILE A 59 6.65 -5.73 39.45
CA ILE A 59 7.88 -6.36 39.94
C ILE A 59 8.22 -7.50 39.01
N THR A 60 9.43 -7.48 38.43
CA THR A 60 9.93 -8.56 37.58
C THR A 60 10.51 -9.67 38.46
N ALA A 61 10.30 -10.92 38.07
CA ALA A 61 10.92 -12.07 38.73
C ALA A 61 12.47 -11.97 38.68
N PRO A 62 13.18 -12.38 39.74
CA PRO A 62 14.63 -12.38 39.73
C PRO A 62 15.17 -13.42 38.75
N VAL A 63 16.14 -13.02 37.93
CA VAL A 63 16.82 -13.91 36.98
C VAL A 63 18.09 -14.46 37.62
N THR A 64 18.34 -15.76 37.44
CA THR A 64 19.54 -16.46 37.97
C THR A 64 20.83 -15.96 37.30
N HIS A 65 21.96 -16.08 38.00
CA HIS A 65 23.27 -15.65 37.48
C HIS A 65 23.63 -16.34 36.15
N GLU A 66 23.36 -17.64 36.04
CA GLU A 66 23.64 -18.41 34.82
C GLU A 66 22.89 -17.86 33.60
N ILE A 67 21.60 -17.53 33.75
CA ILE A 67 20.79 -16.97 32.67
C ILE A 67 21.27 -15.56 32.30
N ARG A 68 21.69 -14.75 33.29
CA ARG A 68 22.27 -13.42 33.05
C ARG A 68 23.55 -13.52 32.23
N GLU A 69 24.46 -14.43 32.59
CA GLU A 69 25.70 -14.64 31.83
C GLU A 69 25.42 -15.13 30.41
N LYS A 70 24.47 -16.06 30.22
CA LYS A 70 24.04 -16.52 28.89
C LYS A 70 23.37 -15.42 28.04
N SER A 71 22.88 -14.36 28.67
CA SER A 71 22.19 -13.25 28.00
C SER A 71 23.06 -12.01 27.85
N LYS A 72 24.34 -12.10 28.22
CA LYS A 72 25.29 -10.99 28.20
C LYS A 72 25.45 -10.45 26.78
N MET A 73 25.47 -9.12 26.68
CA MET A 73 25.79 -8.39 25.45
C MET A 73 27.23 -7.88 25.52
N THR A 74 27.87 -7.71 24.37
CA THR A 74 29.16 -7.00 24.33
C THR A 74 28.96 -5.50 24.53
N THR A 75 30.02 -4.79 24.88
CA THR A 75 30.00 -3.33 25.02
C THR A 75 29.60 -2.63 23.72
N GLU A 76 30.06 -3.16 22.58
CA GLU A 76 29.74 -2.66 21.25
C GLU A 76 28.26 -2.83 20.94
N GLU A 77 27.70 -4.01 21.22
CA GLU A 77 26.27 -4.28 21.05
C GLU A 77 25.43 -3.38 21.96
N TRP A 78 25.84 -3.19 23.21
CA TRP A 78 25.15 -2.31 24.14
C TRP A 78 25.08 -0.88 23.61
N ASN A 79 26.23 -0.31 23.21
CA ASN A 79 26.30 1.05 22.68
C ASN A 79 25.53 1.19 21.36
N GLN A 80 25.55 0.16 20.51
CA GLN A 80 24.81 0.18 19.24
C GLN A 80 23.30 0.09 19.45
N TYR A 81 22.84 -0.78 20.35
CA TYR A 81 21.42 -1.12 20.49
C TYR A 81 20.68 -0.08 21.33
N PHE A 82 21.32 0.47 22.38
CA PHE A 82 20.73 1.53 23.21
C PHE A 82 20.88 2.95 22.61
N SER A 83 21.28 3.06 21.34
CA SER A 83 21.20 4.31 20.56
C SER A 83 19.76 4.58 20.12
N GLY A 84 19.33 5.84 20.18
CA GLY A 84 18.00 6.27 19.71
C GLY A 84 17.83 6.27 18.18
N HIS A 85 18.92 6.09 17.42
CA HIS A 85 18.90 6.08 15.96
C HIS A 85 19.57 4.80 15.43
N TRP A 86 18.81 4.01 14.67
CA TRP A 86 19.29 2.77 14.07
C TRP A 86 19.30 2.90 12.55
N ASN A 87 20.48 2.66 11.97
CA ASN A 87 20.70 2.81 10.52
C ASN A 87 21.07 1.46 9.92
N PHE A 88 20.09 0.80 9.30
CA PHE A 88 20.32 -0.41 8.51
C PHE A 88 19.21 -0.57 7.46
N ALA A 89 19.55 -1.24 6.36
CA ALA A 89 18.63 -1.45 5.25
C ALA A 89 17.41 -2.28 5.68
N GLY A 90 16.25 -1.97 5.11
CA GLY A 90 15.10 -2.87 5.17
C GLY A 90 15.33 -4.10 4.30
N GLU A 91 14.51 -5.14 4.51
CA GLU A 91 14.55 -6.32 3.64
C GLU A 91 14.08 -6.00 2.24
N LYS A 92 14.71 -6.64 1.25
CA LYS A 92 14.19 -6.61 -0.11
C LYS A 92 12.87 -7.35 -0.11
N GLN A 93 11.79 -6.66 -0.48
CA GLN A 93 10.45 -7.26 -0.58
C GLN A 93 10.43 -8.34 -1.67
N GLY A 94 10.82 -9.56 -1.31
CA GLY A 94 10.54 -10.77 -2.08
C GLY A 94 9.11 -11.20 -1.82
N LYS A 95 8.35 -11.50 -2.89
CA LYS A 95 6.98 -12.05 -2.82
C LYS A 95 6.02 -11.26 -1.91
N HIS A 96 6.10 -9.93 -1.92
CA HIS A 96 5.15 -8.99 -1.28
C HIS A 96 4.84 -9.24 0.21
N LEU A 97 5.82 -9.73 0.96
CA LEU A 97 5.77 -9.75 2.41
C LEU A 97 6.39 -8.44 2.92
N ALA A 98 5.61 -7.62 3.61
CA ALA A 98 6.11 -6.47 4.35
C ALA A 98 6.91 -7.00 5.56
N MET A 99 8.15 -7.42 5.31
CA MET A 99 9.03 -7.97 6.33
C MET A 99 10.06 -6.93 6.75
N PHE A 100 10.22 -6.79 8.07
CA PHE A 100 11.42 -6.17 8.63
C PHE A 100 12.57 -7.18 8.62
N PRO A 101 13.84 -6.71 8.56
CA PRO A 101 15.02 -7.57 8.64
C PRO A 101 15.12 -8.22 10.02
N GLU A 102 15.70 -9.42 10.07
CA GLU A 102 15.90 -10.17 11.34
C GLU A 102 16.71 -9.38 12.37
N GLU A 103 17.60 -8.50 11.92
CA GLU A 103 18.39 -7.62 12.78
C GLU A 103 17.49 -6.73 13.68
N LEU A 104 16.31 -6.31 13.20
CA LEU A 104 15.39 -5.48 13.98
C LEU A 104 14.87 -6.19 15.24
N PRO A 105 14.15 -7.34 15.16
CA PRO A 105 13.72 -8.07 16.34
C PRO A 105 14.90 -8.64 17.13
N LYS A 106 16.01 -9.03 16.50
CA LYS A 106 17.20 -9.50 17.21
C LYS A 106 17.71 -8.48 18.23
N ARG A 107 17.80 -7.21 17.86
CA ARG A 107 18.20 -6.12 18.77
C ARG A 107 17.25 -6.02 19.96
N LEU A 108 15.95 -5.92 19.67
CA LEU A 108 14.92 -5.77 20.70
C LEU A 108 14.88 -6.95 21.68
N ILE A 109 15.00 -8.18 21.16
CA ILE A 109 15.01 -9.39 21.97
C ILE A 109 16.26 -9.41 22.86
N LYS A 110 17.45 -9.05 22.35
CA LYS A 110 18.66 -8.96 23.17
C LYS A 110 18.57 -7.87 24.25
N MET A 111 17.97 -6.72 23.95
CA MET A 111 17.85 -5.61 24.89
C MET A 111 16.88 -5.89 26.05
N PHE A 112 15.78 -6.58 25.78
CA PHE A 112 14.63 -6.62 26.69
C PHE A 112 14.23 -8.02 27.17
N THR A 113 15.00 -9.07 26.84
CA THR A 113 14.71 -10.44 27.28
C THR A 113 15.98 -11.19 27.68
N PHE A 114 15.82 -12.20 28.52
CA PHE A 114 16.84 -13.19 28.86
C PHE A 114 16.64 -14.50 28.08
N VAL A 115 17.70 -15.32 28.01
CA VAL A 115 17.62 -16.68 27.46
C VAL A 115 16.52 -17.46 28.17
N GLY A 116 15.65 -18.13 27.40
CA GLY A 116 14.50 -18.87 27.91
C GLY A 116 13.21 -18.05 28.06
N ASP A 117 13.28 -16.71 28.00
CA ASP A 117 12.07 -15.88 28.00
C ASP A 117 11.21 -16.14 26.77
N THR A 118 9.92 -15.77 26.85
CA THR A 118 8.96 -15.92 25.75
C THR A 118 8.70 -14.58 25.06
N VAL A 119 8.91 -14.55 23.75
CA VAL A 119 8.63 -13.39 22.88
C VAL A 119 7.27 -13.55 22.21
N LEU A 120 6.39 -12.57 22.35
CA LEU A 120 5.08 -12.55 21.69
C LEU A 120 5.10 -11.65 20.45
N ASP A 121 4.69 -12.18 19.30
CA ASP A 121 4.41 -11.41 18.09
C ASP A 121 2.94 -11.60 17.67
N PRO A 122 2.02 -10.67 18.00
CA PRO A 122 0.61 -10.81 17.67
C PRO A 122 0.29 -10.58 16.19
N PHE A 123 1.27 -10.15 15.39
CA PHE A 123 1.15 -9.93 13.95
C PHE A 123 2.30 -10.64 13.22
N LEU A 124 2.38 -11.96 13.44
CA LEU A 124 3.52 -12.81 13.14
C LEU A 124 4.00 -12.69 11.69
N GLY A 125 3.07 -12.51 10.73
CA GLY A 125 3.39 -12.38 9.32
C GLY A 125 4.21 -13.58 8.84
N SER A 126 5.40 -13.30 8.32
CA SER A 126 6.32 -14.33 7.83
C SER A 126 7.14 -15.03 8.91
N GLY A 127 7.02 -14.64 10.18
CA GLY A 127 7.69 -15.27 11.32
C GLY A 127 9.12 -14.77 11.58
N THR A 128 9.46 -13.54 11.19
CA THR A 128 10.82 -12.98 11.43
C THR A 128 11.15 -12.89 12.92
N ALA A 129 10.22 -12.41 13.76
CA ALA A 129 10.46 -12.28 15.20
C ALA A 129 10.66 -13.65 15.87
N THR A 130 9.87 -14.66 15.49
CA THR A 130 10.05 -16.05 15.94
C THR A 130 11.41 -16.63 15.54
N LEU A 131 11.87 -16.38 14.31
CA LEU A 131 13.20 -16.81 13.88
C LEU A 131 14.29 -16.16 14.73
N ALA A 132 14.24 -14.85 14.95
CA ALA A 132 15.20 -14.13 15.78
C ALA A 132 15.19 -14.64 17.24
N ALA A 133 14.00 -14.85 17.82
CA ALA A 133 13.85 -15.43 19.16
C ALA A 133 14.48 -16.82 19.24
N LYS A 134 14.21 -17.68 18.23
CA LYS A 134 14.80 -19.00 18.13
C LYS A 134 16.34 -18.91 18.09
N ASN A 135 16.91 -18.11 17.20
CA ASN A 135 18.36 -17.97 17.05
C ASN A 135 19.03 -17.41 18.31
N LEU A 136 18.29 -16.67 19.15
CA LEU A 136 18.74 -16.15 20.44
C LEU A 136 18.38 -17.07 21.63
N SER A 137 17.92 -18.29 21.41
CA SER A 137 17.52 -19.23 22.48
C SER A 137 16.43 -18.67 23.42
N ARG A 138 15.45 -17.96 22.84
CA ARG A 138 14.19 -17.59 23.49
C ARG A 138 13.06 -18.45 22.93
N ASN A 139 12.00 -18.59 23.73
CA ASN A 139 10.73 -19.12 23.28
C ASN A 139 9.98 -18.04 22.49
N SER A 140 9.02 -18.44 21.66
CA SER A 140 8.16 -17.46 20.98
C SER A 140 6.75 -17.98 20.77
N VAL A 141 5.79 -17.07 20.81
CA VAL A 141 4.39 -17.29 20.45
C VAL A 141 3.99 -16.21 19.46
N GLY A 142 3.16 -16.53 18.48
CA GLY A 142 2.63 -15.51 17.59
C GLY A 142 1.33 -15.88 16.93
N TYR A 143 0.60 -14.86 16.48
CA TYR A 143 -0.71 -15.00 15.84
C TYR A 143 -0.64 -14.51 14.39
N GLU A 144 -1.25 -15.27 13.48
CA GLU A 144 -1.40 -14.89 12.08
C GLU A 144 -2.80 -15.26 11.60
N ILE A 145 -3.52 -14.27 11.09
CA ILE A 145 -4.91 -14.42 10.65
C ILE A 145 -5.00 -15.00 9.24
N ASN A 146 -4.00 -14.75 8.40
CA ASN A 146 -3.96 -15.18 7.02
C ASN A 146 -3.25 -16.54 6.92
N GLY A 147 -4.03 -17.61 6.79
CA GLY A 147 -3.52 -18.97 6.66
C GLY A 147 -2.52 -19.19 5.51
N ASN A 148 -2.50 -18.32 4.50
CA ASN A 148 -1.52 -18.39 3.40
C ASN A 148 -0.07 -18.14 3.86
N PHE A 149 0.14 -17.57 5.04
CA PHE A 149 1.47 -17.34 5.61
C PHE A 149 2.08 -18.60 6.24
N LEU A 150 1.26 -19.61 6.56
CA LEU A 150 1.70 -20.80 7.27
C LEU A 150 2.87 -21.55 6.60
N PRO A 151 2.91 -21.76 5.26
CA PRO A 151 4.05 -22.38 4.60
C PRO A 151 5.33 -21.56 4.76
N PHE A 152 5.24 -20.23 4.66
CA PHE A 152 6.40 -19.33 4.81
C PHE A 152 6.94 -19.33 6.24
N ILE A 153 6.06 -19.36 7.24
CA ILE A 153 6.45 -19.47 8.65
C ILE A 153 7.19 -20.80 8.89
N LYS A 154 6.63 -21.92 8.42
CA LYS A 154 7.26 -23.26 8.56
C LYS A 154 8.63 -23.31 7.90
N GLU A 155 8.75 -22.75 6.70
CA GLU A 155 10.01 -22.64 5.96
C GLU A 155 11.03 -21.81 6.75
N ARG A 156 10.64 -20.60 7.18
CA ARG A 156 11.52 -19.65 7.85
C ARG A 156 12.03 -20.15 9.20
N VAL A 157 11.15 -20.72 10.01
CA VAL A 157 11.51 -21.25 11.34
C VAL A 157 12.27 -22.58 11.22
N GLY A 158 12.37 -23.14 10.02
CA GLY A 158 13.14 -24.36 9.76
C GLY A 158 12.43 -25.62 10.24
N CYS A 159 11.09 -25.64 10.25
CA CYS A 159 10.32 -26.85 10.58
C CYS A 159 10.58 -28.00 9.60
N ALA A 160 11.06 -27.70 8.38
CA ALA A 160 11.17 -28.65 7.29
C ALA A 160 12.56 -29.29 7.12
N ARG A 161 13.61 -28.87 7.85
CA ARG A 161 14.97 -29.42 7.69
C ARG A 161 15.84 -29.26 8.94
N SER A 162 16.21 -30.37 9.58
CA SER A 162 17.61 -30.77 9.81
C SER A 162 17.67 -32.05 10.64
N LEU A 163 18.42 -33.05 10.16
CA LEU A 163 18.82 -34.27 10.90
C LEU A 163 19.74 -33.96 12.11
N PHE A 164 20.14 -32.69 12.30
CA PHE A 164 21.12 -32.25 13.30
C PHE A 164 20.73 -30.97 14.04
N SER A 165 19.49 -30.46 13.94
CA SER A 165 19.07 -29.31 14.74
C SER A 165 18.49 -29.78 16.07
N GLU A 166 18.87 -29.12 17.18
CA GLU A 166 18.20 -29.23 18.49
C GLU A 166 16.68 -29.28 18.29
N GLU A 167 16.05 -30.37 18.73
CA GLU A 167 14.60 -30.57 18.61
C GLU A 167 13.88 -29.47 19.40
N ARG A 168 13.45 -28.41 18.71
CA ARG A 168 12.56 -27.41 19.28
C ARG A 168 11.14 -27.75 18.90
N ALA A 169 10.30 -27.92 19.91
CA ALA A 169 8.88 -28.16 19.71
C ALA A 169 8.26 -26.97 18.96
N PHE A 170 7.55 -27.26 17.88
CA PHE A 170 6.78 -26.28 17.14
C PHE A 170 5.33 -26.73 17.08
N GLU A 171 4.45 -25.99 17.74
CA GLU A 171 3.02 -26.27 17.80
C GLU A 171 2.26 -25.26 16.95
N ILE A 172 1.32 -25.75 16.16
CA ILE A 172 0.38 -24.91 15.40
C ILE A 172 -1.02 -25.27 15.87
N SER A 173 -1.67 -24.31 16.51
CA SER A 173 -3.08 -24.40 16.85
C SER A 173 -3.88 -23.46 15.94
N LYS A 174 -5.08 -23.89 15.55
CA LYS A 174 -6.03 -23.05 14.83
C LYS A 174 -7.10 -22.60 15.82
N GLN A 175 -7.22 -21.30 16.02
CA GLN A 175 -8.25 -20.75 16.87
C GLN A 175 -9.63 -20.96 16.22
N GLU A 176 -10.60 -21.41 17.01
CA GLU A 176 -12.00 -21.47 16.58
C GLU A 176 -12.59 -20.06 16.43
N LYS A 177 -13.68 -19.96 15.66
CA LYS A 177 -14.29 -18.67 15.38
C LYS A 177 -14.86 -18.07 16.66
N ILE A 178 -14.28 -16.94 17.08
CA ILE A 178 -14.79 -16.16 18.20
C ILE A 178 -16.14 -15.54 17.82
N THR A 179 -17.13 -15.63 18.72
CA THR A 179 -18.47 -15.02 18.59
C THR A 179 -18.58 -13.64 19.23
N ALA A 180 -17.46 -13.04 19.65
CA ALA A 180 -17.43 -11.73 20.29
C ALA A 180 -17.73 -10.59 19.30
N ASN A 181 -18.48 -9.60 19.78
CA ASN A 181 -18.74 -8.37 19.04
C ASN A 181 -17.68 -7.32 19.36
N PHE A 182 -16.57 -7.33 18.61
CA PHE A 182 -15.48 -6.37 18.81
C PHE A 182 -15.93 -4.90 18.69
N ALA A 183 -17.02 -4.60 17.98
CA ALA A 183 -17.52 -3.24 17.88
C ALA A 183 -18.15 -2.73 19.19
N GLU A 184 -18.71 -3.63 20.00
CA GLU A 184 -19.17 -3.32 21.36
C GLU A 184 -17.97 -3.23 22.31
N GLU A 185 -17.03 -4.17 22.25
CA GLU A 185 -15.83 -4.12 23.11
C GLU A 185 -15.00 -2.86 22.91
N ILE A 186 -14.89 -2.35 21.68
CA ILE A 186 -14.19 -1.09 21.38
C ILE A 186 -14.87 0.11 22.07
N GLN A 187 -16.19 0.09 22.25
CA GLN A 187 -16.93 1.16 22.93
C GLN A 187 -16.69 1.19 24.43
N GLU A 188 -16.31 0.05 25.02
CA GLU A 188 -15.96 -0.07 26.44
C GLU A 188 -14.49 0.30 26.73
N LEU A 189 -13.70 0.65 25.71
CA LEU A 189 -12.31 1.01 25.91
C LEU A 189 -12.19 2.36 26.65
N PRO A 190 -11.26 2.47 27.64
CA PRO A 190 -11.03 3.71 28.38
C PRO A 190 -10.72 4.93 27.51
N TYR A 191 -10.15 4.70 26.32
CA TYR A 191 -9.87 5.74 25.34
C TYR A 191 -10.34 5.31 23.95
N ILE A 192 -11.18 6.14 23.34
CA ILE A 192 -11.67 5.99 21.97
C ILE A 192 -11.17 7.19 21.17
N PHE A 193 -10.32 6.93 20.18
CA PHE A 193 -9.85 7.98 19.28
C PHE A 193 -10.99 8.48 18.39
N LYS A 194 -11.23 9.78 18.42
CA LYS A 194 -12.14 10.48 17.49
C LYS A 194 -11.30 11.43 16.65
N ASP A 195 -11.26 11.19 15.34
CA ASP A 195 -10.59 12.10 14.41
C ASP A 195 -11.39 13.42 14.34
N PRO A 196 -10.80 14.57 14.73
CA PRO A 196 -11.49 15.85 14.64
C PRO A 196 -11.74 16.27 13.19
N ILE A 197 -10.95 15.75 12.23
CA ILE A 197 -11.05 16.11 10.82
C ILE A 197 -11.54 14.89 10.05
N LYS A 198 -12.83 14.90 9.69
CA LYS A 198 -13.35 13.91 8.75
C LYS A 198 -12.82 14.22 7.37
N VAL A 199 -11.78 13.51 6.95
CA VAL A 199 -11.35 13.52 5.55
C VAL A 199 -12.37 12.72 4.76
N ASP A 200 -13.20 13.40 3.98
CA ASP A 200 -14.10 12.75 3.03
C ASP A 200 -13.26 11.97 2.01
N LYS A 201 -13.25 10.64 2.14
CA LYS A 201 -12.67 9.75 1.13
C LYS A 201 -13.59 9.78 -0.10
N LYS A 202 -13.39 10.78 -0.97
CA LYS A 202 -14.16 10.93 -2.22
C LYS A 202 -14.02 9.72 -3.17
N ILE A 203 -12.95 8.94 -3.00
CA ILE A 203 -12.69 7.70 -3.74
C ILE A 203 -12.26 6.63 -2.74
N ASP A 204 -12.82 5.43 -2.87
CA ASP A 204 -12.36 4.27 -2.14
C ASP A 204 -10.95 3.88 -2.61
N PRO A 205 -9.91 3.96 -1.74
CA PRO A 205 -8.55 3.58 -2.09
C PRO A 205 -8.44 2.15 -2.61
N LYS A 206 -9.36 1.24 -2.22
CA LYS A 206 -9.40 -0.13 -2.73
C LYS A 206 -9.70 -0.21 -4.23
N LYS A 207 -10.42 0.77 -4.78
CA LYS A 207 -10.68 0.90 -6.23
C LYS A 207 -9.46 1.36 -7.02
N LEU A 208 -8.49 1.97 -6.33
CA LEU A 208 -7.22 2.42 -6.90
C LEU A 208 -6.10 1.51 -6.40
N GLN A 209 -5.91 0.37 -7.05
CA GLN A 209 -4.85 -0.57 -6.71
C GLN A 209 -3.46 0.00 -7.07
N PHE A 210 -2.90 0.81 -6.18
CA PHE A 210 -1.49 1.16 -6.21
C PHE A 210 -0.69 0.07 -5.48
N GLY A 211 -0.40 -1.03 -6.17
CA GLY A 211 0.68 -1.95 -5.81
C GLY A 211 0.44 -2.92 -4.63
N SER A 212 -0.75 -2.96 -4.03
CA SER A 212 -1.07 -3.95 -2.99
C SER A 212 -1.68 -5.21 -3.62
N LYS A 213 -0.88 -6.27 -3.77
CA LYS A 213 -1.29 -7.61 -4.25
C LYS A 213 -1.66 -8.55 -3.09
N ILE A 214 -2.56 -8.12 -2.21
CA ILE A 214 -3.01 -8.94 -1.07
C ILE A 214 -4.44 -9.48 -1.27
N ASP A 215 -5.20 -8.94 -2.23
CA ASP A 215 -6.39 -9.65 -2.69
C ASP A 215 -5.96 -10.86 -3.52
N GLN A 216 -6.45 -12.04 -3.16
CA GLN A 216 -6.24 -13.31 -3.89
C GLN A 216 -6.74 -13.25 -5.35
N ASP A 217 -7.46 -12.18 -5.71
CA ASP A 217 -7.90 -11.82 -7.05
C ASP A 217 -7.01 -10.76 -7.73
N SER A 218 -5.79 -10.54 -7.23
CA SER A 218 -4.79 -9.75 -7.97
C SER A 218 -4.25 -10.58 -9.14
N GLY A 219 -5.12 -10.77 -10.14
CA GLY A 219 -4.69 -10.99 -11.51
C GLY A 219 -3.56 -10.00 -11.81
N GLN A 220 -2.61 -10.45 -12.64
CA GLN A 220 -1.56 -9.59 -13.21
C GLN A 220 -2.13 -8.20 -13.48
N ARG A 221 -1.41 -7.13 -13.09
CA ARG A 221 -1.71 -5.73 -13.45
C ARG A 221 -2.48 -5.73 -14.76
N GLU A 222 -3.78 -5.51 -14.72
CA GLU A 222 -4.53 -5.35 -15.96
C GLU A 222 -4.13 -3.96 -16.46
N GLU A 223 -3.02 -3.89 -17.21
CA GLU A 223 -2.64 -2.71 -18.00
C GLU A 223 -3.77 -2.34 -18.97
N TYR A 224 -4.70 -3.27 -19.19
CA TYR A 224 -5.79 -3.18 -20.13
C TYR A 224 -7.12 -3.49 -19.46
N PHE A 225 -8.05 -2.57 -19.58
CA PHE A 225 -9.45 -2.72 -19.22
C PHE A 225 -10.28 -3.10 -20.45
N THR A 226 -11.55 -3.41 -20.22
CA THR A 226 -12.58 -3.45 -21.26
C THR A 226 -13.63 -2.39 -20.95
N VAL A 227 -14.22 -1.78 -21.99
CA VAL A 227 -15.34 -0.85 -21.79
C VAL A 227 -16.59 -1.68 -21.55
N LYS A 228 -17.17 -1.54 -20.36
CA LYS A 228 -18.39 -2.25 -19.95
C LYS A 228 -19.63 -1.55 -20.51
N GLU A 229 -19.63 -0.23 -20.49
CA GLU A 229 -20.77 0.61 -20.88
C GLU A 229 -20.27 1.99 -21.31
N VAL A 230 -20.86 2.53 -22.39
CA VAL A 230 -20.66 3.91 -22.83
C VAL A 230 -21.87 4.71 -22.35
N VAL A 231 -21.68 5.59 -21.37
CA VAL A 231 -22.74 6.39 -20.75
C VAL A 231 -23.04 7.62 -21.60
N SER A 232 -22.01 8.24 -22.16
CA SER A 232 -22.11 9.33 -23.13
C SER A 232 -20.85 9.38 -23.99
N PRO A 233 -20.78 10.22 -25.05
CA PRO A 233 -19.56 10.41 -25.83
C PRO A 233 -18.36 10.87 -25.01
N GLU A 234 -18.60 11.46 -23.83
CA GLU A 234 -17.56 11.88 -22.89
C GLU A 234 -17.34 10.87 -21.76
N LEU A 235 -18.32 10.03 -21.43
CA LEU A 235 -18.32 9.21 -20.20
C LEU A 235 -18.42 7.73 -20.51
N ILE A 236 -17.46 6.95 -20.00
CA ILE A 236 -17.45 5.49 -20.13
C ILE A 236 -17.24 4.82 -18.78
N LYS A 237 -17.78 3.61 -18.65
CA LYS A 237 -17.62 2.76 -17.48
C LYS A 237 -16.80 1.53 -17.87
N LEU A 238 -15.75 1.26 -17.10
CA LEU A 238 -14.82 0.16 -17.34
C LEU A 238 -15.25 -1.12 -16.59
N SER A 239 -14.64 -2.25 -16.94
CA SER A 239 -14.89 -3.56 -16.32
C SER A 239 -14.69 -3.58 -14.81
N ASN A 240 -13.72 -2.81 -14.29
CA ASN A 240 -13.46 -2.67 -12.86
C ASN A 240 -14.47 -1.77 -12.12
N GLY A 241 -15.50 -1.28 -12.81
CA GLY A 241 -16.53 -0.40 -12.25
C GLY A 241 -16.15 1.07 -12.14
N LEU A 242 -14.96 1.46 -12.63
CA LEU A 242 -14.54 2.86 -12.69
C LEU A 242 -15.26 3.59 -13.83
N THR A 243 -15.86 4.74 -13.53
CA THR A 243 -16.40 5.67 -14.52
C THR A 243 -15.37 6.76 -14.80
N VAL A 244 -15.01 6.94 -16.07
CA VAL A 244 -14.00 7.91 -16.51
C VAL A 244 -14.55 8.83 -17.57
N ARG A 245 -14.02 10.06 -17.62
CA ARG A 245 -14.35 11.08 -18.62
C ARG A 245 -13.21 11.20 -19.63
N LEU A 246 -13.54 11.18 -20.90
CA LEU A 246 -12.60 11.34 -22.00
C LEU A 246 -12.16 12.80 -22.07
N LEU A 247 -10.86 13.03 -21.88
CA LEU A 247 -10.27 14.35 -21.82
C LEU A 247 -10.19 15.02 -23.20
N GLY A 248 -10.50 16.32 -23.25
CA GLY A 248 -10.32 17.19 -24.42
C GLY A 248 -11.48 17.18 -25.41
N ILE A 249 -12.57 16.48 -25.11
CA ILE A 249 -13.76 16.39 -25.97
C ILE A 249 -15.01 16.83 -25.23
N LYS A 250 -15.94 17.44 -25.96
CA LYS A 250 -17.26 17.88 -25.49
C LYS A 250 -18.33 17.29 -26.41
N GLN A 251 -19.43 16.84 -25.83
CA GLN A 251 -20.53 16.21 -26.54
C GLN A 251 -21.23 17.20 -27.47
N ASP A 252 -21.60 16.74 -28.66
CA ASP A 252 -22.43 17.48 -29.63
C ASP A 252 -23.84 16.90 -29.61
N VAL A 253 -24.81 17.71 -29.16
CA VAL A 253 -26.20 17.29 -28.95
C VAL A 253 -26.80 16.63 -30.20
N LEU A 254 -26.43 17.09 -31.40
CA LEU A 254 -26.98 16.57 -32.66
C LEU A 254 -26.36 15.22 -33.07
N LYS A 255 -25.13 14.93 -32.61
CA LYS A 255 -24.34 13.76 -33.02
C LYS A 255 -24.15 12.73 -31.92
N ASN A 256 -24.67 12.97 -30.72
CA ASN A 256 -24.51 12.12 -29.54
C ASN A 256 -24.82 10.64 -29.78
N GLY A 257 -25.91 10.34 -30.49
CA GLY A 257 -26.27 8.95 -30.84
C GLY A 257 -25.17 8.26 -31.65
N LYS A 258 -24.73 8.91 -32.74
CA LYS A 258 -23.66 8.40 -33.62
C LYS A 258 -22.32 8.29 -32.90
N ALA A 259 -21.99 9.25 -32.04
CA ALA A 259 -20.75 9.27 -31.26
C ALA A 259 -20.69 8.12 -30.24
N THR A 260 -21.82 7.85 -29.58
CA THR A 260 -21.95 6.73 -28.63
C THR A 260 -21.84 5.39 -29.35
N GLU A 261 -22.54 5.23 -30.48
CA GLU A 261 -22.46 4.03 -31.31
C GLU A 261 -21.04 3.80 -31.85
N TYR A 262 -20.36 4.86 -32.30
CA TYR A 262 -18.96 4.79 -32.71
C TYR A 262 -18.05 4.29 -31.58
N LEU A 263 -18.20 4.85 -30.37
CA LEU A 263 -17.43 4.42 -29.20
C LEU A 263 -17.69 2.95 -28.86
N VAL A 264 -18.95 2.52 -28.85
CA VAL A 264 -19.31 1.12 -28.61
C VAL A 264 -18.65 0.23 -29.65
N ASN A 265 -18.84 0.50 -30.94
CA ASN A 265 -18.26 -0.30 -32.03
C ASN A 265 -16.72 -0.34 -31.99
N LYS A 266 -16.07 0.78 -31.63
CA LYS A 266 -14.61 0.86 -31.56
C LYS A 266 -14.03 0.11 -30.35
N THR A 267 -14.77 0.03 -29.26
CA THR A 267 -14.30 -0.52 -27.98
C THR A 267 -14.83 -1.93 -27.69
N GLN A 268 -15.86 -2.38 -28.40
CA GLN A 268 -16.45 -3.70 -28.24
C GLN A 268 -15.43 -4.81 -28.53
N GLY A 269 -15.27 -5.72 -27.57
CA GLY A 269 -14.29 -6.81 -27.65
C GLY A 269 -12.82 -6.35 -27.61
N GLN A 270 -12.56 -5.05 -27.45
CA GLN A 270 -11.21 -4.51 -27.41
C GLN A 270 -10.73 -4.24 -25.98
N LYS A 271 -9.42 -4.41 -25.83
CA LYS A 271 -8.68 -4.04 -24.62
C LYS A 271 -8.25 -2.58 -24.72
N VAL A 272 -8.47 -1.80 -23.66
CA VAL A 272 -8.19 -0.36 -23.60
C VAL A 272 -7.28 -0.01 -22.44
N PHE A 273 -6.45 1.00 -22.58
CA PHE A 273 -5.62 1.53 -21.51
C PHE A 273 -5.73 3.06 -21.44
N MET A 274 -5.42 3.63 -20.28
CA MET A 274 -5.59 5.06 -20.01
C MET A 274 -4.25 5.75 -19.83
N LYS A 275 -4.13 6.97 -20.37
CA LYS A 275 -3.09 7.92 -19.98
C LYS A 275 -3.74 9.16 -19.37
N TYR A 276 -2.99 9.84 -18.51
CA TYR A 276 -3.47 11.00 -17.77
C TYR A 276 -2.69 12.24 -18.17
N ASP A 277 -3.32 13.40 -18.02
CA ASP A 277 -2.67 14.70 -18.13
C ASP A 277 -2.36 15.29 -16.75
N GLN A 278 -1.88 16.54 -16.70
CA GLN A 278 -1.65 17.28 -15.46
C GLN A 278 -2.94 17.39 -14.63
N THR A 279 -4.05 17.74 -15.28
CA THR A 279 -5.38 17.77 -14.66
C THR A 279 -6.00 16.37 -14.72
N LYS A 280 -6.10 15.71 -13.56
CA LYS A 280 -6.62 14.34 -13.46
C LYS A 280 -8.11 14.24 -13.20
N TYR A 281 -8.75 15.30 -12.72
CA TYR A 281 -10.16 15.30 -12.34
C TYR A 281 -10.86 16.57 -12.82
N ASP A 282 -12.14 16.46 -13.17
CA ASP A 282 -12.98 17.61 -13.49
C ASP A 282 -13.67 18.20 -12.24
N SER A 283 -14.46 19.25 -12.43
CA SER A 283 -15.23 19.92 -11.36
C SER A 283 -16.26 19.01 -10.68
N GLU A 284 -16.73 17.97 -11.37
CA GLU A 284 -17.63 16.93 -10.86
C GLU A 284 -16.84 15.72 -10.29
N ASN A 285 -15.52 15.86 -10.12
CA ASN A 285 -14.62 14.88 -9.54
C ASN A 285 -14.55 13.54 -10.30
N ARG A 286 -14.82 13.56 -11.62
CA ARG A 286 -14.67 12.42 -12.52
C ARG A 286 -13.24 12.34 -13.03
N LEU A 287 -12.69 11.12 -13.11
CA LEU A 287 -11.32 10.90 -13.57
C LEU A 287 -11.22 11.19 -15.08
N LEU A 288 -10.34 12.13 -15.44
CA LEU A 288 -10.07 12.53 -16.81
C LEU A 288 -8.98 11.66 -17.42
N CYS A 289 -9.23 11.10 -18.60
CA CYS A 289 -8.23 10.27 -19.28
C CYS A 289 -8.21 10.42 -20.80
N TYR A 290 -7.04 10.15 -21.35
CA TYR A 290 -6.85 9.80 -22.75
C TYR A 290 -7.01 8.29 -22.90
N LEU A 291 -8.01 7.87 -23.66
CA LEU A 291 -8.29 6.46 -23.89
C LEU A 291 -7.56 5.95 -25.13
N TYR A 292 -6.87 4.82 -24.98
CA TYR A 292 -6.19 4.14 -26.06
C TYR A 292 -6.66 2.70 -26.17
N LEU A 293 -6.83 2.20 -27.39
CA LEU A 293 -6.99 0.78 -27.64
C LEU A 293 -5.63 0.08 -27.52
N LYS A 294 -5.61 -1.24 -27.35
CA LYS A 294 -4.37 -2.06 -27.23
C LYS A 294 -3.39 -1.84 -28.39
N ASN A 295 -3.89 -1.60 -29.59
CA ASN A 295 -3.08 -1.28 -30.77
C ASN A 295 -2.56 0.19 -30.80
N LYS A 296 -2.70 0.93 -29.70
CA LYS A 296 -2.33 2.35 -29.53
C LYS A 296 -3.19 3.35 -30.32
N THR A 297 -4.34 2.94 -30.86
CA THR A 297 -5.31 3.88 -31.44
C THR A 297 -5.80 4.85 -30.36
N PHE A 298 -5.66 6.16 -30.62
CA PHE A 298 -6.06 7.21 -29.68
C PHE A 298 -7.54 7.57 -29.87
N VAL A 299 -8.41 7.04 -29.02
CA VAL A 299 -9.86 7.08 -29.21
C VAL A 299 -10.40 8.51 -29.17
N ASN A 300 -9.94 9.34 -28.22
CA ASN A 300 -10.39 10.74 -28.09
C ASN A 300 -10.13 11.53 -29.39
N ALA A 301 -8.93 11.39 -29.97
CA ALA A 301 -8.58 12.09 -31.20
C ALA A 301 -9.37 11.57 -32.42
N HIS A 302 -9.69 10.28 -32.47
CA HIS A 302 -10.53 9.72 -33.53
C HIS A 302 -11.95 10.27 -33.47
N LEU A 303 -12.54 10.45 -32.28
CA LEU A 303 -13.86 11.06 -32.16
C LEU A 303 -13.90 12.48 -32.74
N VAL A 304 -12.85 13.27 -32.47
CA VAL A 304 -12.71 14.63 -33.02
C VAL A 304 -12.53 14.58 -34.54
N LYS A 305 -11.66 13.69 -35.03
CA LYS A 305 -11.37 13.55 -36.47
C LYS A 305 -12.60 13.15 -37.30
N GLU A 306 -13.45 12.28 -36.78
CA GLU A 306 -14.69 11.86 -37.44
C GLU A 306 -15.83 12.88 -37.26
N GLY A 307 -15.57 14.04 -36.64
CA GLY A 307 -16.56 15.09 -36.43
C GLY A 307 -17.70 14.72 -35.49
N LEU A 308 -17.51 13.69 -34.65
CA LEU A 308 -18.55 13.15 -33.76
C LEU A 308 -18.67 13.91 -32.44
N VAL A 309 -17.64 14.68 -32.08
CA VAL A 309 -17.55 15.48 -30.85
C VAL A 309 -16.87 16.82 -31.15
N VAL A 310 -17.09 17.79 -30.27
CA VAL A 310 -16.44 19.11 -30.33
C VAL A 310 -15.22 19.12 -29.41
N VAL A 311 -14.20 19.90 -29.74
CA VAL A 311 -13.04 20.07 -28.87
C VAL A 311 -13.40 20.95 -27.68
N ASP A 312 -13.05 20.51 -26.47
CA ASP A 312 -13.23 21.33 -25.26
C ASP A 312 -12.24 22.50 -25.27
N THR A 313 -12.72 23.72 -25.48
CA THR A 313 -11.89 24.93 -25.50
C THR A 313 -11.70 25.56 -24.13
N GLU A 314 -12.52 25.19 -23.13
CA GLU A 314 -12.50 25.74 -21.78
C GLU A 314 -11.34 25.13 -20.97
N MET A 315 -11.00 23.88 -21.23
CA MET A 315 -9.92 23.18 -20.55
C MET A 315 -8.54 23.38 -21.20
N VAL A 316 -7.49 23.38 -20.37
CA VAL A 316 -6.10 23.29 -20.81
C VAL A 316 -5.64 21.84 -20.71
N PHE A 317 -5.20 21.27 -21.83
CA PHE A 317 -4.70 19.90 -21.92
C PHE A 317 -3.64 19.77 -23.02
N LYS A 318 -2.76 18.78 -22.89
CA LYS A 318 -1.55 18.59 -23.69
C LYS A 318 -1.80 18.50 -25.20
N TYR A 319 -2.90 17.89 -25.62
CA TYR A 319 -3.20 17.64 -27.04
C TYR A 319 -4.16 18.66 -27.66
N LYS A 320 -4.35 19.83 -27.03
CA LYS A 320 -5.35 20.83 -27.45
C LYS A 320 -5.16 21.32 -28.89
N GLU A 321 -3.96 21.75 -29.26
CA GLU A 321 -3.66 22.23 -30.62
C GLU A 321 -3.96 21.15 -31.66
N LYS A 322 -3.49 19.92 -31.43
CA LYS A 322 -3.76 18.76 -32.30
C LYS A 322 -5.25 18.48 -32.48
N PHE A 323 -6.05 18.64 -31.42
CA PHE A 323 -7.49 18.41 -31.49
C PHE A 323 -8.17 19.49 -32.33
N LEU A 324 -7.78 20.76 -32.14
CA LEU A 324 -8.29 21.88 -32.94
C LEU A 324 -7.94 21.73 -34.44
N GLU A 325 -6.72 21.30 -34.76
CA GLU A 325 -6.31 21.00 -36.14
C GLU A 325 -7.18 19.91 -36.78
N LEU A 326 -7.41 18.81 -36.05
CA LEU A 326 -8.26 17.71 -36.53
C LEU A 326 -9.70 18.16 -36.77
N GLN A 327 -10.23 19.02 -35.91
CA GLN A 327 -11.58 19.55 -36.05
C GLN A 327 -11.69 20.48 -37.27
N ASN A 328 -10.69 21.35 -37.50
CA ASN A 328 -10.67 22.25 -38.66
C ASN A 328 -10.55 21.51 -39.99
N LEU A 329 -9.79 20.41 -40.04
CA LEU A 329 -9.66 19.56 -41.22
C LEU A 329 -10.98 18.88 -41.60
N GLU A 330 -11.81 18.54 -40.61
CA GLU A 330 -13.14 17.95 -40.84
C GLU A 330 -14.11 18.99 -41.42
N TYR A 331 -14.15 20.20 -40.86
CA TYR A 331 -14.98 21.28 -41.40
C TYR A 331 -14.62 21.61 -42.86
N ALA A 332 -13.32 21.68 -43.18
CA ALA A 332 -12.85 21.91 -44.55
C ALA A 332 -13.17 20.76 -45.52
N HIS A 333 -13.44 19.55 -45.03
CA HIS A 333 -13.84 18.40 -45.85
C HIS A 333 -15.35 18.39 -46.13
N ASN A 334 -16.17 18.91 -45.21
CA ASN A 334 -17.62 19.00 -45.38
C ASN A 334 -18.09 20.22 -46.18
N GLU A 335 -17.22 21.23 -46.36
CA GLU A 335 -17.48 22.41 -47.21
C GLU A 335 -17.13 22.17 -48.71
N LYS A 336 -16.58 21.01 -49.06
CA LYS A 336 -16.34 20.56 -50.45
C LYS A 336 -17.34 19.49 -50.84
#